data_AF-A0AAD5H9A9-F1
#
_entry.id   AF-A0AAD5H9A9-F1
#
_cell.length_a   1.000
_cell.length_b   1.000
_cell.length_c   1.000
_cell.angle_alpha   90.00
_cell.angle_beta   90.00
_cell.angle_gamma   90.00
#
_symmetry.space_group_name_H-M   'P 1'
#
loop_
_entity.id
_entity.type
_entity.pdbx_description
1 polymer ?
#
loop_
_entity_poly.entity_id
_entity_poly.type
_entity_poly.pdbx_seq_one_letter_code
_entity_poly.pdbx_strand_id
1 'polypeptide(L)'
;MREWVEAAGGMVHPALRLSLATPHGCRGIITDEAISFEAAQQQPVVAVPERLLLTTEVAAQQLGPALAEARARRQRQQGSAPWWALGRAQQAQQAQRERIDPTLLLMLLLATERRKGPDSFWWPYIAALPEGLPCGWALPPAELAATLAGLGSLADGWQPKIAAAAAAVQQRCEAAAAAYGPELGGVTAAEVRWALGHVVSRCFGSGDELALLPFIDLMNHQQHADTPQQYVAASGQPCAAIYNRHKGEPRAAAAGDELVISYSAGTSALNMLLNFGFVAEELR
;
A
#
# COMPACT_ATOMS: atom_id res chain seq x y z
N MET A 1 -15.17 7.03 -6.20
CA MET A 1 -14.07 7.32 -5.26
C MET A 1 -14.08 8.76 -4.76
N ARG A 2 -14.05 9.79 -5.63
CA ARG A 2 -14.18 11.21 -5.20
C ARG A 2 -15.39 11.44 -4.30
N GLU A 3 -16.57 11.13 -4.80
CA GLU A 3 -17.83 11.28 -4.05
C GLU A 3 -17.81 10.55 -2.71
N TRP A 4 -17.15 9.39 -2.63
CA TRP A 4 -16.99 8.62 -1.39
C TRP A 4 -16.08 9.34 -0.37
N VAL A 5 -15.00 9.99 -0.84
CA VAL A 5 -14.14 10.83 -0.01
C VAL A 5 -14.89 12.07 0.48
N GLU A 6 -15.59 12.78 -0.41
CA GLU A 6 -16.35 13.99 -0.10
C GLU A 6 -17.53 13.72 0.84
N ALA A 7 -18.26 12.61 0.63
CA ALA A 7 -19.33 12.18 1.53
C ALA A 7 -18.82 11.86 2.94
N ALA A 8 -17.54 11.53 3.08
CA ALA A 8 -16.89 11.36 4.36
C ALA A 8 -16.32 12.67 4.94
N GLY A 9 -16.61 13.84 4.36
CA GLY A 9 -16.07 15.12 4.82
C GLY A 9 -14.61 15.34 4.43
N GLY A 10 -14.10 14.54 3.49
CA GLY A 10 -12.83 14.77 2.83
C GLY A 10 -12.92 15.81 1.73
N MET A 11 -11.80 16.03 1.06
CA MET A 11 -11.68 16.95 -0.06
C MET A 11 -10.87 16.30 -1.18
N VAL A 12 -11.33 16.45 -2.41
CA VAL A 12 -10.56 16.16 -3.62
C VAL A 12 -10.75 17.35 -4.54
N HIS A 13 -9.66 17.99 -4.94
CA HIS A 13 -9.74 19.17 -5.81
C HIS A 13 -10.50 18.80 -7.09
N PRO A 14 -11.46 19.62 -7.55
CA PRO A 14 -12.37 19.25 -8.62
C PRO A 14 -11.67 18.94 -9.94
N ALA A 15 -10.49 19.53 -10.14
CA ALA A 15 -9.66 19.30 -11.32
C ALA A 15 -8.96 17.92 -11.38
N LEU A 16 -9.06 17.07 -10.35
CA LEU A 16 -8.24 15.84 -10.27
C LEU A 16 -8.95 14.59 -10.78
N ARG A 17 -8.34 13.89 -11.74
CA ARG A 17 -8.87 12.62 -12.23
C ARG A 17 -7.80 11.53 -12.29
N LEU A 18 -8.25 10.29 -12.18
CA LEU A 18 -7.41 9.13 -12.42
C LEU A 18 -7.14 9.00 -13.92
N SER A 19 -5.89 8.85 -14.30
CA SER A 19 -5.45 8.54 -15.66
C SER A 19 -4.81 7.15 -15.73
N LEU A 20 -4.99 6.47 -16.87
CA LEU A 20 -4.32 5.21 -17.21
C LEU A 20 -3.09 5.42 -18.11
N ALA A 21 -2.67 6.67 -18.28
CA ALA A 21 -1.46 7.03 -19.00
C ALA A 21 -0.91 8.31 -18.37
N THR A 22 0.25 8.20 -17.74
CA THR A 22 0.90 9.31 -17.04
C THR A 22 2.39 9.36 -17.35
N PRO A 23 3.03 10.55 -17.34
CA PRO A 23 4.46 10.65 -17.57
C PRO A 23 5.32 9.82 -16.62
N HIS A 24 4.91 9.66 -15.35
CA HIS A 24 5.70 8.97 -14.33
C HIS A 24 5.22 7.54 -14.02
N GLY A 25 4.30 6.98 -14.82
CA GLY A 25 3.77 5.63 -14.57
C GLY A 25 2.63 5.21 -15.49
N CYS A 26 2.14 3.98 -15.31
CA CYS A 26 1.01 3.46 -16.09
C CYS A 26 -0.36 3.93 -15.57
N ARG A 27 -0.46 4.36 -14.31
CA ARG A 27 -1.68 4.92 -13.73
C ARG A 27 -1.28 5.99 -12.73
N GLY A 28 -1.98 7.11 -12.71
CA GLY A 28 -1.66 8.23 -11.82
C GLY A 28 -2.79 9.26 -11.73
N ILE A 29 -2.60 10.28 -10.91
CA ILE A 29 -3.56 11.39 -10.79
C ILE A 29 -3.08 12.54 -11.66
N ILE A 30 -3.95 13.04 -12.54
CA ILE A 30 -3.68 14.20 -13.38
C ILE A 30 -4.72 15.28 -13.13
N THR A 31 -4.41 16.48 -13.59
CA THR A 31 -5.35 17.59 -13.66
C THR A 31 -6.10 17.58 -15.00
N ASP A 32 -7.41 17.81 -15.01
CA ASP A 32 -8.20 18.09 -16.23
C ASP A 32 -8.31 19.60 -16.51
N GLU A 33 -8.22 20.41 -15.47
CA GLU A 33 -8.22 21.87 -15.48
C GLU A 33 -7.03 22.42 -14.70
N ALA A 34 -6.66 23.67 -14.99
CA ALA A 34 -5.53 24.29 -14.31
C ALA A 34 -5.84 24.54 -12.81
N ILE A 35 -4.87 24.21 -11.94
CA ILE A 35 -4.87 24.59 -10.53
C ILE A 35 -4.00 25.83 -10.40
N SER A 36 -4.59 26.95 -9.99
CA SER A 36 -3.86 28.19 -9.81
C SER A 36 -2.87 28.10 -8.63
N PHE A 37 -1.83 28.93 -8.68
CA PHE A 37 -0.88 29.01 -7.57
C PHE A 37 -1.57 29.37 -6.26
N GLU A 38 -2.49 30.34 -6.28
CA GLU A 38 -3.27 30.74 -5.10
C GLU A 38 -4.09 29.57 -4.52
N ALA A 39 -4.77 28.79 -5.38
CA ALA A 39 -5.52 27.62 -4.94
C ALA A 39 -4.61 26.56 -4.30
N ALA A 40 -3.42 26.32 -4.88
CA ALA A 40 -2.42 25.40 -4.33
C ALA A 40 -1.80 25.87 -3.01
N GLN A 41 -1.82 27.17 -2.72
CA GLN A 41 -1.33 27.74 -1.46
C GLN A 41 -2.32 27.59 -0.30
N GLN A 42 -3.61 27.78 -0.58
CA GLN A 42 -4.62 27.94 0.47
C GLN A 42 -5.04 26.62 1.13
N GLN A 43 -5.06 25.52 0.38
CA GLN A 43 -5.62 24.25 0.86
C GLN A 43 -4.95 23.04 0.20
N PRO A 44 -5.02 21.85 0.82
CA PRO A 44 -4.55 20.64 0.19
C PRO A 44 -5.35 20.34 -1.09
N VAL A 45 -4.71 19.70 -2.07
CA VAL A 45 -5.38 19.24 -3.29
C VAL A 45 -6.16 17.94 -3.06
N VAL A 46 -5.78 17.17 -2.05
CA VAL A 46 -6.54 16.02 -1.54
C VAL A 46 -6.42 15.96 -0.02
N ALA A 47 -7.53 15.75 0.67
CA ALA A 47 -7.59 15.44 2.11
C ALA A 47 -8.54 14.25 2.34
N VAL A 48 -8.00 13.16 2.88
CA VAL A 48 -8.68 11.88 3.08
C VAL A 48 -8.91 11.69 4.58
N PRO A 49 -10.16 11.66 5.07
CA PRO A 49 -10.46 11.44 6.48
C PRO A 49 -9.86 10.13 6.98
N GLU A 50 -9.35 10.13 8.21
CA GLU A 50 -8.68 8.95 8.78
C GLU A 50 -9.56 7.69 8.79
N ARG A 51 -10.88 7.86 8.92
CA ARG A 51 -11.84 6.74 8.87
C ARG A 51 -11.96 6.04 7.50
N LEU A 52 -11.41 6.63 6.44
CA LEU A 52 -11.35 6.01 5.12
C LEU A 52 -10.05 5.22 4.89
N LEU A 53 -9.05 5.41 5.74
CA LEU A 53 -7.76 4.72 5.62
C LEU A 53 -7.93 3.24 5.95
N LEU A 54 -7.15 2.39 5.28
CA LEU A 54 -6.96 1.02 5.74
C LEU A 54 -5.68 0.99 6.56
N THR A 55 -5.81 0.85 7.88
CA THR A 55 -4.68 0.88 8.81
C THR A 55 -4.44 -0.47 9.46
N THR A 56 -3.24 -0.68 10.00
CA THR A 56 -2.92 -1.84 10.84
C THR A 56 -3.80 -1.93 12.07
N GLU A 57 -4.23 -0.81 12.63
CA GLU A 57 -5.19 -0.76 13.75
C GLU A 57 -6.56 -1.30 13.32
N VAL A 58 -7.13 -0.77 12.23
CA VAL A 58 -8.41 -1.25 11.68
C VAL A 58 -8.33 -2.74 11.36
N ALA A 59 -7.21 -3.18 10.77
CA ALA A 59 -6.98 -4.58 10.47
C ALA A 59 -6.92 -5.44 11.75
N ALA A 60 -6.26 -4.97 12.82
CA ALA A 60 -6.21 -5.66 14.10
C ALA A 60 -7.60 -5.79 14.73
N GLN A 61 -8.40 -4.72 14.68
CA GLN A 61 -9.75 -4.69 15.22
C GLN A 61 -10.69 -5.64 14.46
N GLN A 62 -10.69 -5.59 13.12
CA GLN A 62 -11.61 -6.38 12.30
C GLN A 62 -11.21 -7.85 12.19
N LEU A 63 -9.91 -8.14 12.07
CA LEU A 63 -9.43 -9.50 11.84
C LEU A 63 -9.07 -10.22 13.15
N GLY A 64 -8.90 -9.49 14.26
CA GLY A 64 -8.44 -10.00 15.54
C GLY A 64 -9.11 -11.31 15.97
N PRO A 65 -10.47 -11.41 15.98
CA PRO A 65 -11.17 -12.63 16.33
C PRO A 65 -10.84 -13.81 15.40
N ALA A 66 -10.85 -13.59 14.08
CA ALA A 66 -10.54 -14.63 13.10
C ALA A 66 -9.08 -15.10 13.20
N LEU A 67 -8.15 -14.18 13.43
CA LEU A 67 -6.73 -14.49 13.62
C LEU A 67 -6.48 -15.26 14.92
N ALA A 68 -7.23 -14.95 15.99
CA ALA A 68 -7.19 -15.72 17.24
C ALA A 68 -7.69 -17.15 17.05
N GLU A 69 -8.80 -17.34 16.33
CA GLU A 69 -9.33 -18.68 16.04
C GLU A 69 -8.38 -19.50 15.16
N ALA A 70 -7.79 -18.88 14.14
CA ALA A 70 -6.78 -19.50 13.28
C ALA A 70 -5.54 -19.99 14.06
N ARG A 71 -5.14 -19.24 15.11
CA ARG A 71 -4.07 -19.67 16.03
C ARG A 71 -4.52 -20.83 16.91
N ALA A 72 -5.71 -20.74 17.50
CA ALA A 72 -6.26 -21.80 18.34
C ALA A 72 -6.39 -23.13 17.58
N ARG A 73 -6.86 -23.08 16.32
CA ARG A 73 -6.92 -24.24 15.42
C ARG A 73 -5.54 -24.88 15.22
N ARG A 74 -4.51 -24.07 14.92
CA ARG A 74 -3.13 -24.57 14.75
C ARG A 74 -2.56 -25.18 16.02
N GLN A 75 -2.80 -24.56 17.19
CA GLN A 75 -2.38 -25.11 18.47
C GLN A 75 -3.03 -26.47 18.76
N ARG A 76 -4.33 -26.63 18.45
CA ARG A 76 -5.03 -27.92 18.57
C ARG A 76 -4.43 -28.99 17.65
N GLN A 77 -4.01 -28.63 16.44
CA GLN A 77 -3.42 -29.57 15.48
C GLN A 77 -1.99 -29.98 15.82
N GLN A 78 -1.20 -29.09 16.43
CA GLN A 78 0.20 -29.35 16.75
C GLN A 78 0.40 -30.18 18.03
N GLY A 79 -0.66 -30.41 18.81
CA GLY A 79 -0.60 -31.11 20.10
C GLY A 79 0.14 -30.27 21.15
N SER A 80 -0.54 -29.76 22.17
CA SER A 80 0.12 -28.92 23.17
C SER A 80 0.94 -29.78 24.14
N ALA A 81 2.26 -29.57 24.19
CA ALA A 81 2.97 -29.74 25.45
C ALA A 81 2.40 -28.73 26.47
N PRO A 82 2.18 -29.12 27.73
CA PRO A 82 1.46 -28.27 28.67
C PRO A 82 2.24 -26.98 28.99
N TRP A 83 1.50 -25.87 29.12
CA TRP A 83 2.00 -24.50 29.33
C TRP A 83 2.91 -24.34 30.57
N TRP A 84 2.80 -25.22 31.57
CA TRP A 84 3.66 -25.24 32.76
C TRP A 84 5.09 -25.70 32.47
N ALA A 85 5.36 -26.31 31.31
CA ALA A 85 6.68 -26.78 30.91
C ALA A 85 7.56 -25.70 30.24
N LEU A 86 6.99 -24.54 29.87
CA LEU A 86 7.70 -23.47 29.16
C LEU A 86 8.12 -22.36 30.15
N GLY A 87 9.43 -22.09 30.25
CA GLY A 87 9.96 -21.03 31.11
C GLY A 87 9.56 -19.62 30.65
N ARG A 88 9.62 -18.62 31.55
CA ARG A 88 9.23 -17.22 31.28
C ARG A 88 9.89 -16.59 30.04
N ALA A 89 11.17 -16.89 29.79
CA ALA A 89 11.87 -16.41 28.60
C ALA A 89 11.29 -16.99 27.30
N GLN A 90 10.89 -18.27 27.35
CA GLN A 90 10.28 -18.96 26.21
C GLN A 90 8.85 -18.47 25.95
N GLN A 91 8.12 -18.13 27.01
CA GLN A 91 6.80 -17.47 26.91
C GLN A 91 6.90 -16.08 26.26
N ALA A 92 7.86 -15.24 26.67
CA ALA A 92 8.08 -13.93 26.05
C ALA A 92 8.49 -14.04 24.58
N GLN A 93 9.38 -15.00 24.27
CA GLN A 93 9.81 -15.26 22.90
C GLN A 93 8.67 -15.83 22.03
N GLN A 94 7.76 -16.60 22.63
CA GLN A 94 6.55 -17.09 21.98
C GLN A 94 5.55 -15.96 21.73
N ALA A 95 5.29 -15.09 22.71
CA ALA A 95 4.44 -13.91 22.54
C ALA A 95 4.96 -12.96 21.43
N GLN A 96 6.29 -12.80 21.33
CA GLN A 96 6.90 -12.02 20.26
C GLN A 96 6.77 -12.69 18.88
N ARG A 97 6.87 -14.03 18.81
CA ARG A 97 6.59 -14.81 17.59
C ARG A 97 5.11 -14.81 17.20
N GLU A 98 4.22 -14.59 18.16
CA GLU A 98 2.77 -14.54 17.94
C GLU A 98 2.30 -13.17 17.44
N ARG A 99 3.15 -12.13 17.53
CA ARG A 99 2.88 -10.83 16.94
C ARG A 99 2.82 -10.97 15.43
N ILE A 100 1.68 -10.61 14.85
CA ILE A 100 1.50 -10.65 13.41
C ILE A 100 2.24 -9.46 12.82
N ASP A 101 3.06 -9.75 11.80
CA ASP A 101 3.74 -8.74 11.00
C ASP A 101 2.73 -7.70 10.47
N PRO A 102 2.95 -6.39 10.67
CA PRO A 102 2.01 -5.34 10.26
C PRO A 102 1.66 -5.36 8.77
N THR A 103 2.62 -5.71 7.91
CA THR A 103 2.39 -5.85 6.46
C THR A 103 1.47 -7.04 6.16
N LEU A 104 1.69 -8.18 6.83
CA LEU A 104 0.81 -9.35 6.77
C LEU A 104 -0.61 -8.98 7.23
N LEU A 105 -0.74 -8.21 8.31
CA LEU A 105 -2.03 -7.81 8.83
C LEU A 105 -2.81 -6.94 7.83
N LEU A 106 -2.14 -5.93 7.26
CA LEU A 106 -2.77 -5.02 6.29
C LEU A 106 -3.10 -5.73 4.96
N MET A 107 -2.26 -6.66 4.48
CA MET A 107 -2.58 -7.43 3.27
C MET A 107 -3.74 -8.40 3.48
N LEU A 108 -3.90 -8.99 4.66
CA LEU A 108 -5.05 -9.84 4.97
C LEU A 108 -6.35 -9.01 5.03
N LEU A 109 -6.29 -7.79 5.56
CA LEU A 109 -7.44 -6.88 5.57
C LEU A 109 -7.85 -6.56 4.13
N LEU A 110 -6.90 -6.09 3.32
CA LEU A 110 -7.16 -5.72 1.94
C LEU A 110 -7.69 -6.91 1.09
N ALA A 111 -7.13 -8.11 1.28
CA ALA A 111 -7.61 -9.33 0.60
C ALA A 111 -9.05 -9.70 1.02
N THR A 112 -9.36 -9.59 2.32
CA THR A 112 -10.69 -9.88 2.87
C THR A 112 -11.72 -8.86 2.38
N GLU A 113 -11.38 -7.58 2.39
CA GLU A 113 -12.26 -6.51 1.90
C GLU A 113 -12.51 -6.62 0.40
N ARG A 114 -11.49 -6.97 -0.39
CA ARG A 114 -11.67 -7.17 -1.83
C ARG A 114 -12.69 -8.27 -2.15
N ARG A 115 -12.68 -9.36 -1.39
CA ARG A 115 -13.64 -10.47 -1.57
C ARG A 115 -15.09 -10.08 -1.35
N LYS A 116 -15.34 -9.09 -0.49
CA LYS A 116 -16.69 -8.56 -0.27
C LYS A 116 -17.21 -7.80 -1.50
N GLY A 117 -16.34 -7.42 -2.42
CA GLY A 117 -16.74 -6.71 -3.63
C GLY A 117 -17.47 -5.40 -3.26
N PRO A 118 -18.60 -5.08 -3.94
CA PRO A 118 -19.41 -3.92 -3.64
C PRO A 118 -19.93 -3.80 -2.20
N ASP A 119 -19.96 -4.90 -1.44
CA ASP A 119 -20.37 -4.89 -0.04
C ASP A 119 -19.27 -4.38 0.91
N SER A 120 -18.04 -4.17 0.42
CA SER A 120 -16.97 -3.53 1.20
C SER A 120 -17.20 -2.02 1.30
N PHE A 121 -17.05 -1.48 2.51
CA PHE A 121 -16.99 -0.03 2.74
C PHE A 121 -15.89 0.64 1.90
N TRP A 122 -14.77 -0.06 1.69
CA TRP A 122 -13.62 0.43 0.91
C TRP A 122 -13.71 0.07 -0.57
N TRP A 123 -14.81 -0.50 -1.06
CA TRP A 123 -14.94 -0.89 -2.47
C TRP A 123 -14.63 0.23 -3.46
N PRO A 124 -15.04 1.51 -3.26
CA PRO A 124 -14.70 2.59 -4.17
C PRO A 124 -13.19 2.82 -4.35
N TYR A 125 -12.39 2.49 -3.33
CA TYR A 125 -10.93 2.51 -3.38
C TYR A 125 -10.38 1.22 -4.00
N ILE A 126 -10.83 0.05 -3.52
CA ILE A 126 -10.35 -1.25 -3.97
C ILE A 126 -10.58 -1.44 -5.47
N ALA A 127 -11.75 -1.06 -5.98
CA ALA A 127 -12.08 -1.11 -7.41
C ALA A 127 -11.21 -0.16 -8.27
N ALA A 128 -10.58 0.85 -7.66
CA ALA A 128 -9.68 1.78 -8.34
C ALA A 128 -8.21 1.29 -8.35
N LEU A 129 -7.87 0.23 -7.62
CA LEU A 129 -6.55 -0.39 -7.68
C LEU A 129 -6.37 -1.18 -8.98
N PRO A 130 -5.14 -1.26 -9.54
CA PRO A 130 -4.90 -2.06 -10.73
C PRO A 130 -4.96 -3.57 -10.44
N GLU A 131 -5.41 -4.34 -11.42
CA GLU A 131 -5.38 -5.81 -11.35
C GLU A 131 -3.94 -6.36 -11.44
N GLY A 132 -3.13 -5.73 -12.29
CA GLY A 132 -1.70 -6.00 -12.39
C GLY A 132 -0.94 -5.50 -11.17
N LEU A 133 0.00 -6.30 -10.68
CA LEU A 133 0.84 -5.92 -9.56
C LEU A 133 1.98 -5.03 -10.03
N PRO A 134 2.24 -3.88 -9.36
CA PRO A 134 3.30 -2.98 -9.78
C PRO A 134 4.68 -3.51 -9.42
N CYS A 135 4.82 -4.57 -8.62
CA CYS A 135 6.11 -4.96 -8.04
C CYS A 135 7.04 -5.68 -9.04
N GLY A 136 8.35 -5.44 -8.94
CA GLY A 136 9.37 -6.07 -9.79
C GLY A 136 9.36 -7.61 -9.73
N TRP A 137 9.06 -8.18 -8.56
CA TRP A 137 8.91 -9.64 -8.39
C TRP A 137 7.64 -10.22 -9.01
N ALA A 138 6.72 -9.37 -9.48
CA ALA A 138 5.48 -9.75 -10.12
C ALA A 138 5.42 -9.40 -11.61
N LEU A 139 6.42 -8.70 -12.14
CA LEU A 139 6.42 -8.27 -13.54
C LEU A 139 6.41 -9.47 -14.50
N PRO A 140 5.68 -9.38 -15.62
CA PRO A 140 5.80 -10.34 -16.71
C PRO A 140 7.25 -10.47 -17.19
N PRO A 141 7.71 -11.66 -17.63
CA PRO A 141 9.11 -11.86 -18.02
C PRO A 141 9.63 -10.89 -19.09
N ALA A 142 8.80 -10.56 -20.09
CA ALA A 142 9.17 -9.62 -21.15
C ALA A 142 9.32 -8.18 -20.62
N GLU A 143 8.42 -7.76 -19.73
CA GLU A 143 8.47 -6.44 -19.10
C GLU A 143 9.66 -6.35 -18.15
N LEU A 144 9.91 -7.37 -17.33
CA LEU A 144 11.09 -7.44 -16.47
C LEU A 144 12.38 -7.36 -17.29
N ALA A 145 12.48 -8.10 -18.39
CA ALA A 145 13.66 -8.06 -19.27
C ALA A 145 13.88 -6.65 -19.86
N ALA A 146 12.82 -6.00 -20.33
CA ALA A 146 12.89 -4.63 -20.83
C ALA A 146 13.30 -3.63 -19.73
N THR A 147 12.75 -3.76 -18.53
CA THR A 147 13.09 -2.94 -17.36
C THR A 147 14.56 -3.10 -16.98
N LEU A 148 15.08 -4.33 -16.89
CA LEU A 148 16.49 -4.57 -16.56
C LEU A 148 17.43 -4.07 -17.66
N ALA A 149 17.06 -4.26 -18.93
CA ALA A 149 17.85 -3.72 -20.06
C ALA A 149 17.92 -2.19 -20.03
N GLY A 150 16.81 -1.52 -19.69
CA GLY A 150 16.77 -0.06 -19.55
C GLY A 150 17.60 0.50 -18.39
N LEU A 151 17.94 -0.33 -17.40
CA LEU A 151 18.80 0.05 -16.27
C LEU A 151 20.29 -0.20 -16.55
N GLY A 152 20.64 -0.92 -17.62
CA GLY A 152 22.03 -1.21 -17.98
C GLY A 152 22.81 -1.88 -16.85
N SER A 153 24.06 -1.43 -16.62
CA SER A 153 24.97 -2.01 -15.62
C SER A 153 24.49 -1.84 -14.18
N LEU A 154 23.56 -0.92 -13.90
CA LEU A 154 22.96 -0.79 -12.57
C LEU A 154 22.26 -2.08 -12.14
N ALA A 155 21.67 -2.80 -13.10
CA ALA A 155 20.92 -4.03 -12.87
C ALA A 155 21.75 -5.32 -12.90
N ASP A 156 23.09 -5.21 -12.97
CA ASP A 156 23.98 -6.38 -13.03
C ASP A 156 23.75 -7.30 -11.82
N GLY A 157 23.41 -8.56 -12.10
CA GLY A 157 23.14 -9.57 -11.09
C GLY A 157 21.81 -9.42 -10.33
N TRP A 158 20.88 -8.57 -10.78
CA TRP A 158 19.58 -8.40 -10.12
C TRP A 158 18.58 -9.51 -10.45
N GLN A 159 18.62 -10.06 -11.67
CA GLN A 159 17.70 -11.11 -12.10
C GLN A 159 17.57 -12.30 -11.11
N PRO A 160 18.66 -12.91 -10.60
CA PRO A 160 18.53 -13.98 -9.61
C PRO A 160 17.94 -13.49 -8.27
N LYS A 161 18.20 -12.24 -7.87
CA LYS A 161 17.63 -11.65 -6.65
C LYS A 161 16.12 -11.44 -6.78
N ILE A 162 15.67 -10.98 -7.94
CA ILE A 162 14.25 -10.79 -8.26
C ILE A 162 13.52 -12.14 -8.31
N ALA A 163 14.13 -13.16 -8.92
CA ALA A 163 13.57 -14.51 -8.93
C ALA A 163 13.46 -15.10 -7.51
N ALA A 164 14.48 -14.93 -6.67
CA ALA A 164 14.44 -15.35 -5.27
C ALA A 164 13.35 -14.61 -4.48
N ALA A 165 13.19 -13.30 -4.70
CA ALA A 165 12.13 -12.51 -4.09
C ALA A 165 10.74 -13.00 -4.51
N ALA A 166 10.53 -13.30 -5.81
CA ALA A 166 9.27 -13.84 -6.31
C ALA A 166 8.91 -15.18 -5.67
N ALA A 167 9.88 -16.09 -5.54
CA ALA A 167 9.69 -17.37 -4.87
C ALA A 167 9.35 -17.21 -3.37
N ALA A 168 10.07 -16.34 -2.67
CA ALA A 168 9.83 -16.06 -1.25
C ALA A 168 8.44 -15.43 -1.02
N VAL A 169 8.03 -14.50 -1.89
CA VAL A 169 6.68 -13.91 -1.86
C VAL A 169 5.61 -14.98 -2.07
N GLN A 170 5.78 -15.85 -3.07
CA GLN A 170 4.83 -16.93 -3.34
C GLN A 170 4.66 -17.84 -2.11
N GLN A 171 5.77 -18.32 -1.55
CA GLN A 171 5.75 -19.16 -0.35
C GLN A 171 5.08 -18.46 0.83
N ARG A 172 5.37 -17.18 1.05
CA ARG A 172 4.76 -16.38 2.13
C ARG A 172 3.25 -16.25 1.95
N CYS A 173 2.78 -16.01 0.72
CA CYS A 173 1.36 -15.87 0.42
C CYS A 173 0.60 -17.19 0.59
N GLU A 174 1.19 -18.31 0.15
CA GLU A 174 0.65 -19.64 0.35
C GLU A 174 0.56 -20.00 1.84
N ALA A 175 1.61 -19.72 2.60
CA ALA A 175 1.62 -19.95 4.04
C ALA A 175 0.56 -19.09 4.75
N ALA A 176 0.41 -17.82 4.38
CA ALA A 176 -0.61 -16.94 4.95
C ALA A 176 -2.03 -17.41 4.62
N ALA A 177 -2.30 -17.78 3.36
CA ALA A 177 -3.60 -18.29 2.96
C ALA A 177 -3.95 -19.63 3.64
N ALA A 178 -2.99 -20.55 3.76
CA ALA A 178 -3.20 -21.79 4.51
C ALA A 178 -3.47 -21.54 6.01
N ALA A 179 -2.74 -20.58 6.59
CA ALA A 179 -2.82 -20.27 8.02
C ALA A 179 -4.09 -19.52 8.41
N TYR A 180 -4.61 -18.63 7.56
CA TYR A 180 -5.69 -17.70 7.92
C TYR A 180 -6.88 -17.71 6.97
N GLY A 181 -6.73 -18.24 5.75
CA GLY A 181 -7.77 -18.25 4.73
C GLY A 181 -9.11 -18.84 5.18
N PRO A 182 -9.15 -19.99 5.88
CA PRO A 182 -10.41 -20.59 6.34
C PRO A 182 -11.22 -19.69 7.25
N GLU A 183 -10.58 -19.00 8.20
CA GLU A 183 -11.24 -18.07 9.12
C GLU A 183 -11.60 -16.73 8.47
N LEU A 184 -10.97 -16.41 7.33
CA LEU A 184 -11.18 -15.19 6.57
C LEU A 184 -12.09 -15.41 5.35
N GLY A 185 -13.07 -16.31 5.46
CA GLY A 185 -14.05 -16.55 4.39
C GLY A 185 -13.45 -17.17 3.13
N GLY A 186 -12.37 -17.94 3.28
CA GLY A 186 -11.71 -18.66 2.18
C GLY A 186 -10.74 -17.81 1.36
N VAL A 187 -10.08 -16.81 1.97
CA VAL A 187 -9.01 -16.03 1.31
C VAL A 187 -7.92 -16.96 0.76
N THR A 188 -7.58 -16.76 -0.51
CA THR A 188 -6.66 -17.58 -1.30
C THR A 188 -5.26 -16.96 -1.37
N ALA A 189 -4.26 -17.78 -1.74
CA ALA A 189 -2.89 -17.30 -1.93
C ALA A 189 -2.78 -16.22 -3.03
N ALA A 190 -3.61 -16.31 -4.08
CA ALA A 190 -3.66 -15.33 -5.16
C ALA A 190 -4.16 -13.96 -4.67
N GLU A 191 -5.19 -13.94 -3.83
CA GLU A 191 -5.72 -12.71 -3.23
C GLU A 191 -4.73 -12.09 -2.24
N VAL A 192 -4.06 -12.92 -1.43
CA VAL A 192 -2.99 -12.46 -0.53
C VAL A 192 -1.82 -11.88 -1.34
N ARG A 193 -1.41 -12.53 -2.43
CA ARG A 193 -0.35 -12.05 -3.31
C ARG A 193 -0.71 -10.72 -3.97
N TRP A 194 -1.96 -10.59 -4.42
CA TRP A 194 -2.45 -9.32 -4.95
C TRP A 194 -2.41 -8.22 -3.88
N ALA A 195 -2.95 -8.49 -2.70
CA ALA A 195 -2.98 -7.51 -1.62
C ALA A 195 -1.57 -7.11 -1.16
N LEU A 196 -0.63 -8.06 -1.06
CA LEU A 196 0.76 -7.78 -0.73
C LEU A 196 1.38 -6.80 -1.72
N GLY A 197 1.17 -7.01 -3.02
CA GLY A 197 1.72 -6.14 -4.06
C GLY A 197 1.24 -4.70 -3.92
N HIS A 198 -0.04 -4.49 -3.57
CA HIS A 198 -0.55 -3.15 -3.28
C HIS A 198 -0.01 -2.59 -1.98
N VAL A 199 0.02 -3.37 -0.89
CA VAL A 199 0.53 -2.89 0.39
C VAL A 199 1.97 -2.43 0.27
N VAL A 200 2.88 -3.24 -0.26
CA VAL A 200 4.32 -2.88 -0.33
C VAL A 200 4.60 -1.74 -1.30
N SER A 201 3.72 -1.49 -2.27
CA SER A 201 3.91 -0.42 -3.26
C SER A 201 3.22 0.90 -2.89
N ARG A 202 2.32 0.90 -1.90
CA ARG A 202 1.41 2.03 -1.63
C ARG A 202 1.27 2.42 -0.17
N CYS A 203 1.68 1.57 0.77
CA CYS A 203 1.48 1.89 2.18
C CYS A 203 2.43 3.00 2.65
N PHE A 204 1.92 3.83 3.55
CA PHE A 204 2.65 4.84 4.28
C PHE A 204 2.80 4.42 5.75
N GLY A 205 3.75 5.04 6.43
CA GLY A 205 4.03 4.79 7.84
C GLY A 205 5.25 3.90 8.06
N SER A 206 5.47 3.51 9.31
CA SER A 206 6.66 2.74 9.71
C SER A 206 6.38 1.89 10.94
N GLY A 207 7.17 0.83 11.13
CA GLY A 207 7.01 -0.07 12.28
C GLY A 207 5.63 -0.72 12.29
N ASP A 208 4.87 -0.49 13.36
CA ASP A 208 3.56 -1.09 13.58
C ASP A 208 2.40 -0.27 13.00
N GLU A 209 2.67 0.94 12.54
CA GLU A 209 1.68 1.90 12.04
C GLU A 209 1.82 2.01 10.52
N LEU A 210 1.12 1.13 9.80
CA LEU A 210 1.05 1.17 8.33
C LEU A 210 -0.37 1.51 7.90
N ALA A 211 -0.48 2.28 6.82
CA ALA A 211 -1.77 2.66 6.26
C ALA A 211 -1.74 2.72 4.72
N LEU A 212 -2.86 2.32 4.10
CA LEU A 212 -3.19 2.69 2.73
C LEU A 212 -4.05 3.95 2.76
N LEU A 213 -3.71 4.91 1.91
CA LEU A 213 -4.33 6.23 1.86
C LEU A 213 -5.09 6.37 0.54
N PRO A 214 -6.39 6.03 0.49
CA PRO A 214 -7.17 6.09 -0.74
C PRO A 214 -7.01 7.42 -1.47
N PHE A 215 -6.94 7.37 -2.80
CA PHE A 215 -6.72 8.54 -3.68
C PHE A 215 -5.27 9.07 -3.64
N ILE A 216 -4.69 9.30 -2.46
CA ILE A 216 -3.31 9.81 -2.31
C ILE A 216 -2.30 8.78 -2.82
N ASP A 217 -2.47 7.51 -2.44
CA ASP A 217 -1.57 6.42 -2.82
C ASP A 217 -1.66 5.99 -4.30
N LEU A 218 -2.49 6.68 -5.08
CA LEU A 218 -2.59 6.54 -6.53
C LEU A 218 -1.68 7.53 -7.28
N MET A 219 -1.08 8.51 -6.58
CA MET A 219 -0.13 9.46 -7.15
C MET A 219 1.22 8.79 -7.35
N ASN A 220 1.88 9.05 -8.49
CA ASN A 220 3.20 8.51 -8.77
C ASN A 220 4.30 9.25 -8.01
N HIS A 221 5.51 8.69 -8.07
CA HIS A 221 6.65 9.25 -7.39
C HIS A 221 7.35 10.36 -8.18
N GLN A 222 7.71 11.45 -7.49
CA GLN A 222 8.77 12.35 -7.93
C GLN A 222 9.62 12.81 -6.74
N GLN A 223 10.94 12.94 -6.94
CA GLN A 223 11.83 13.54 -5.96
C GLN A 223 11.38 14.97 -5.62
N HIS A 224 11.47 15.33 -4.35
CA HIS A 224 11.10 16.65 -3.81
C HIS A 224 9.62 17.05 -3.93
N ALA A 225 8.76 16.16 -4.42
CA ALA A 225 7.32 16.32 -4.24
C ALA A 225 6.95 16.18 -2.76
N ASP A 226 5.75 16.62 -2.40
CA ASP A 226 5.27 16.55 -1.03
C ASP A 226 5.02 15.10 -0.59
N THR A 227 5.03 14.85 0.71
CA THR A 227 4.62 13.57 1.31
C THR A 227 3.28 13.77 2.01
N PRO A 228 2.45 12.73 2.16
CA PRO A 228 1.21 12.87 2.91
C PRO A 228 1.47 13.39 4.32
N GLN A 229 0.69 14.39 4.75
CA GLN A 229 0.82 15.05 6.05
C GLN A 229 -0.49 14.94 6.83
N GLN A 230 -0.43 15.08 8.14
CA GLN A 230 -1.63 15.25 8.97
C GLN A 230 -2.29 16.60 8.68
N TYR A 231 -3.62 16.59 8.59
CA TYR A 231 -4.43 17.77 8.33
C TYR A 231 -5.73 17.68 9.13
N VAL A 232 -6.23 18.80 9.62
CA VAL A 232 -7.55 18.88 10.25
C VAL A 232 -8.45 19.70 9.33
N ALA A 233 -9.47 19.06 8.77
CA ALA A 233 -10.44 19.74 7.92
C ALA A 233 -11.21 20.81 8.71
N ALA A 234 -11.83 21.77 8.02
CA ALA A 234 -12.66 22.80 8.66
C ALA A 234 -13.81 22.22 9.51
N SER A 235 -14.22 20.97 9.23
CA SER A 235 -15.18 20.19 10.02
C SER A 235 -14.62 19.66 11.35
N GLY A 236 -13.33 19.86 11.64
CA GLY A 236 -12.63 19.30 12.80
C GLY A 236 -12.18 17.84 12.63
N GLN A 237 -12.39 17.24 11.46
CA GLN A 237 -12.03 15.84 11.21
C GLN A 237 -10.55 15.69 10.86
N PRO A 238 -9.84 14.72 11.45
CA PRO A 238 -8.46 14.43 11.08
C PRO A 238 -8.40 13.71 9.73
N CYS A 239 -7.43 14.11 8.91
CA CYS A 239 -7.21 13.64 7.55
C CYS A 239 -5.72 13.42 7.29
N ALA A 240 -5.42 12.48 6.39
CA ALA A 240 -4.18 12.51 5.62
C ALA A 240 -4.38 13.45 4.43
N ALA A 241 -3.46 14.36 4.18
CA ALA A 241 -3.59 15.33 3.10
C ALA A 241 -2.30 15.49 2.29
N ILE A 242 -2.46 15.94 1.06
CA ILE A 242 -1.36 16.26 0.15
C ILE A 242 -1.58 17.65 -0.45
N TYR A 243 -0.50 18.43 -0.53
CA TYR A 243 -0.47 19.70 -1.23
C TYR A 243 0.29 19.53 -2.55
N ASN A 244 -0.06 20.33 -3.56
CA ASN A 244 0.76 20.39 -4.77
C ASN A 244 1.97 21.28 -4.50
N ARG A 245 3.06 20.68 -4.01
CA ARG A 245 4.30 21.38 -3.67
C ARG A 245 5.52 20.70 -4.28
N HIS A 246 6.54 21.49 -4.55
CA HIS A 246 7.86 21.02 -4.94
C HIS A 246 8.93 21.73 -4.10
N LYS A 247 9.79 20.97 -3.42
CA LYS A 247 10.79 21.50 -2.47
C LYS A 247 10.17 22.38 -1.38
N GLY A 248 8.97 22.01 -0.92
CA GLY A 248 8.21 22.75 0.10
C GLY A 248 7.42 23.95 -0.44
N GLU A 249 7.66 24.38 -1.68
CA GLU A 249 6.98 25.52 -2.27
C GLU A 249 5.71 25.11 -3.03
N PRO A 250 4.59 25.82 -2.84
CA PRO A 250 3.35 25.64 -3.61
C PRO A 250 3.59 25.74 -5.12
N ARG A 251 2.88 24.93 -5.89
CA ARG A 251 3.02 24.86 -7.34
C ARG A 251 1.65 24.91 -8.03
N ALA A 252 1.54 25.74 -9.06
CA ALA A 252 0.41 25.66 -9.99
C ALA A 252 0.51 24.38 -10.84
N ALA A 253 -0.62 23.91 -11.35
CA ALA A 253 -0.66 22.81 -12.32
C ALA A 253 -1.47 23.24 -13.55
N ALA A 254 -0.95 23.00 -14.74
CA ALA A 254 -1.70 23.17 -15.97
C ALA A 254 -2.55 21.92 -16.26
N ALA A 255 -3.63 22.06 -17.03
CA ALA A 255 -4.43 20.92 -17.45
C ALA A 255 -3.55 19.85 -18.14
N GLY A 256 -3.67 18.60 -17.70
CA GLY A 256 -2.85 17.47 -18.15
C GLY A 256 -1.61 17.22 -17.30
N ASP A 257 -1.23 18.13 -16.40
CA ASP A 257 -0.12 17.89 -15.48
C ASP A 257 -0.46 16.76 -14.52
N GLU A 258 0.54 15.93 -14.26
CA GLU A 258 0.47 14.87 -13.26
C GLU A 258 0.75 15.42 -11.85
N LEU A 259 -0.10 15.01 -10.89
CA LEU A 259 0.19 15.18 -9.48
C LEU A 259 0.98 13.98 -8.96
N VAL A 260 2.07 14.30 -8.29
CA VAL A 260 3.08 13.35 -7.81
C VAL A 260 3.35 13.60 -6.33
N ILE A 261 3.84 12.56 -5.68
CA ILE A 261 4.24 12.59 -4.27
C ILE A 261 5.67 12.05 -4.12
N SER A 262 6.30 12.35 -2.99
CA SER A 262 7.52 11.65 -2.62
C SER A 262 7.16 10.37 -1.88
N TYR A 263 7.69 9.24 -2.33
CA TYR A 263 7.60 7.97 -1.60
C TYR A 263 8.60 7.92 -0.43
N SER A 264 9.38 9.00 -0.21
CA SER A 264 10.42 9.07 0.83
C SER A 264 11.33 7.86 0.84
N ALA A 265 11.67 7.39 -0.36
CA ALA A 265 12.34 6.13 -0.57
C ALA A 265 13.85 6.26 -0.27
N GLY A 266 14.22 6.28 1.02
CA GLY A 266 15.60 6.06 1.48
C GLY A 266 16.07 4.62 1.26
N THR A 267 15.65 3.99 0.17
CA THR A 267 15.83 2.57 -0.13
C THR A 267 16.74 2.41 -1.35
N SER A 268 17.35 1.24 -1.50
CA SER A 268 18.21 0.96 -2.66
C SER A 268 17.41 0.89 -3.96
N ALA A 269 18.07 1.13 -5.10
CA ALA A 269 17.45 1.01 -6.42
C ALA A 269 16.80 -0.38 -6.64
N LEU A 270 17.45 -1.46 -6.20
CA LEU A 270 16.88 -2.81 -6.27
C LEU A 270 15.60 -2.92 -5.41
N ASN A 271 15.59 -2.37 -4.20
CA ASN A 271 14.39 -2.41 -3.37
C ASN A 271 13.25 -1.57 -3.97
N MET A 272 13.55 -0.44 -4.61
CA MET A 272 12.53 0.31 -5.35
C MET A 272 11.94 -0.53 -6.48
N LEU A 273 12.78 -1.20 -7.27
CA LEU A 273 12.30 -2.10 -8.31
C LEU A 273 11.45 -3.23 -7.73
N LEU A 274 11.90 -3.88 -6.66
CA LEU A 274 11.18 -4.98 -6.03
C LEU A 274 9.81 -4.55 -5.51
N ASN A 275 9.70 -3.39 -4.86
CA ASN A 275 8.45 -2.97 -4.21
C ASN A 275 7.53 -2.19 -5.14
N PHE A 276 8.08 -1.33 -6.00
CA PHE A 276 7.31 -0.39 -6.82
C PHE A 276 7.34 -0.69 -8.32
N GLY A 277 8.23 -1.58 -8.78
CA GLY A 277 8.36 -1.94 -10.21
C GLY A 277 9.20 -1.00 -11.05
N PHE A 278 9.76 0.05 -10.45
CA PHE A 278 10.60 1.00 -11.15
C PHE A 278 11.79 1.42 -10.28
N VAL A 279 12.81 1.99 -10.92
CA VAL A 279 13.89 2.72 -10.26
C VAL A 279 13.70 4.20 -10.56
N ALA A 280 13.63 5.01 -9.50
CA ALA A 280 13.48 6.46 -9.60
C ALA A 280 14.70 7.10 -10.26
N GLU A 281 14.51 8.24 -10.93
CA GLU A 281 15.56 8.91 -11.72
C GLU A 281 16.77 9.28 -10.86
N GLU A 282 16.54 9.71 -9.62
CA GLU A 282 17.58 10.08 -8.66
C GLU A 282 18.45 8.90 -8.16
N LEU A 283 18.06 7.65 -8.48
CA LEU A 283 18.81 6.44 -8.14
C LEU A 283 19.42 5.74 -9.36
N ARG A 284 19.27 6.31 -10.56
CA ARG A 284 19.82 5.75 -11.80
C ARG A 284 21.27 6.16 -12.04
#